data_AF-A0A7V5U471-F1
#
_entry.id   AF-A0A7V5U471-F1
#
_cell.length_a   1.000
_cell.length_b   1.000
_cell.length_c   1.000
_cell.angle_alpha   90.00
_cell.angle_beta   90.00
_cell.angle_gamma   90.00
#
_symmetry.space_group_name_H-M   'P 1'
#
loop_
_entity.id
_entity.type
_entity.pdbx_description
1 polymer ?
#
loop_
_entity_poly.entity_id
_entity_poly.type
_entity_poly.pdbx_seq_one_letter_code
_entity_poly.pdbx_strand_id
1 'polypeptide(L)'
;MIILGSLLVVIIVGSINRRIGGVLGVIFTLGLTYWGLNVMKSGGELYLLNFHLKKEVFLILMALFFIYNLTIAIVGVKKQGD
;
A
#
# COMPACT_ATOMS: atom_id res chain seq x y z
N MET A 1 4.43 7.56 -12.28
CA MET A 1 3.16 8.30 -12.14
C MET A 1 1.98 7.41 -11.74
N ILE A 2 1.86 6.17 -12.25
CA ILE A 2 0.74 5.27 -11.93
C ILE A 2 0.61 4.96 -10.43
N ILE A 3 1.72 4.68 -9.73
CA ILE A 3 1.75 4.31 -8.31
C ILE A 3 1.18 5.41 -7.39
N LEU A 4 1.48 6.68 -7.70
CA LEU A 4 1.00 7.84 -6.94
C LEU A 4 -0.52 8.02 -7.05
N GLY A 5 -1.10 7.82 -8.24
CA GLY A 5 -2.54 7.90 -8.44
C GLY A 5 -3.29 6.81 -7.66
N SER A 6 -2.75 5.59 -7.65
CA SER A 6 -3.35 4.48 -6.91
C SER A 6 -3.21 4.58 -5.38
N LEU A 7 -2.13 5.18 -4.87
CA LEU A 7 -2.00 5.55 -3.46
C LEU A 7 -3.08 6.55 -3.03
N LEU A 8 -3.39 7.52 -3.90
CA LEU A 8 -4.39 8.55 -3.64
C LEU A 8 -5.80 7.96 -3.50
N VAL A 9 -6.14 6.96 -4.33
CA VAL A 9 -7.42 6.24 -4.24
C VAL A 9 -7.56 5.51 -2.91
N VAL A 10 -6.52 4.82 -2.44
CA VAL A 10 -6.54 4.12 -1.14
C VAL A 10 -6.70 5.10 0.02
N ILE A 11 -6.03 6.25 -0.03
CA ILE A 11 -6.15 7.31 0.98
C ILE A 11 -7.58 7.88 1.02
N ILE A 12 -8.18 8.16 -0.14
CA ILE A 12 -9.55 8.67 -0.25
C ILE A 12 -10.54 7.65 0.32
N VAL A 13 -10.43 6.36 -0.04
CA VAL A 13 -11.36 5.34 0.45
C VAL A 13 -11.20 5.11 1.96
N GLY A 14 -9.97 5.21 2.49
CA GLY A 14 -9.69 5.21 3.93
C GLY A 14 -10.32 6.37 4.70
N SER A 15 -10.52 7.52 4.06
CA SER A 15 -11.17 8.68 4.68
C SER A 15 -12.69 8.51 4.85
N ILE A 16 -13.33 7.75 3.96
CA ILE A 16 -14.80 7.56 3.96
C ILE A 16 -15.20 6.40 4.88
N ASN A 17 -14.50 5.27 4.79
CA ASN A 17 -14.73 4.13 5.67
C ASN A 17 -13.40 3.50 6.04
N ARG A 18 -12.98 3.72 7.29
CA ARG A 18 -11.68 3.25 7.79
C ARG A 18 -11.50 1.76 7.57
N ARG A 19 -12.52 0.92 7.84
CA ARG A 19 -12.42 -0.52 7.65
C ARG A 19 -12.26 -0.91 6.18
N ILE A 20 -13.13 -0.40 5.31
CA ILE A 20 -13.08 -0.71 3.86
C ILE A 20 -11.78 -0.19 3.25
N GLY A 21 -11.35 1.01 3.62
CA GLY A 21 -10.08 1.57 3.17
C GLY A 21 -8.87 0.80 3.69
N GLY A 22 -8.92 0.27 4.92
CA GLY A 22 -7.89 -0.63 5.44
C GLY A 22 -7.80 -1.92 4.64
N VAL A 23 -8.93 -2.59 4.38
CA VAL A 23 -8.98 -3.83 3.57
C VAL A 23 -8.49 -3.58 2.15
N LEU A 24 -8.97 -2.53 1.50
CA LEU A 24 -8.54 -2.16 0.15
C LEU A 24 -7.07 -1.74 0.13
N GLY A 25 -6.58 -1.08 1.17
CA GLY A 25 -5.18 -0.75 1.34
C GLY A 25 -4.28 -1.98 1.48
N VAL A 26 -4.74 -3.02 2.19
CA VAL A 26 -4.04 -4.31 2.28
C VAL A 26 -3.95 -4.98 0.90
N ILE A 27 -5.08 -5.10 0.20
CA ILE A 27 -5.14 -5.70 -1.14
C ILE A 27 -4.25 -4.93 -2.11
N PHE A 28 -4.32 -3.60 -2.09
CA PHE A 28 -3.49 -2.74 -2.92
C PHE A 28 -2.01 -2.90 -2.61
N THR A 29 -1.63 -2.94 -1.32
CA THR A 29 -0.23 -3.11 -0.92
C THR A 29 0.33 -4.44 -1.42
N LEU A 30 -0.44 -5.53 -1.32
CA LEU A 30 -0.05 -6.84 -1.87
C LEU A 30 0.10 -6.81 -3.40
N GLY A 31 -0.86 -6.21 -4.10
CA GLY A 31 -0.82 -6.05 -5.56
C GLY A 31 0.38 -5.23 -6.03
N LEU A 32 0.66 -4.11 -5.35
CA LEU A 32 1.81 -3.26 -5.65
C LEU A 32 3.14 -3.96 -5.34
N THR A 33 3.19 -4.73 -4.25
CA THR A 33 4.36 -5.55 -3.90
C THR A 33 4.65 -6.58 -4.97
N TYR A 34 3.62 -7.33 -5.40
CA TYR A 34 3.74 -8.34 -6.46
C TYR A 34 4.20 -7.72 -7.78
N TRP A 35 3.54 -6.63 -8.20
CA TRP A 35 3.90 -5.92 -9.41
C TRP A 35 5.34 -5.38 -9.34
N GLY A 36 5.72 -4.72 -8.23
CA GLY A 36 7.05 -4.14 -8.07
C GLY A 36 8.16 -5.20 -8.06
N LEU A 37 7.91 -6.35 -7.43
CA LEU A 37 8.82 -7.49 -7.51
C LEU A 37 8.95 -8.05 -8.92
N ASN A 38 7.86 -8.09 -9.70
CA ASN A 38 7.89 -8.57 -11.08
C ASN A 38 8.66 -7.61 -12.01
N VAL A 39 8.51 -6.29 -11.81
CA VAL A 39 9.30 -5.27 -12.51
C VAL A 39 10.78 -5.46 -12.21
N MET A 40 11.16 -5.57 -10.93
CA MET A 40 12.54 -5.79 -10.52
C MET A 40 13.11 -7.12 -11.05
N LYS A 41 12.31 -8.19 -11.06
CA LYS A 41 12.72 -9.49 -11.61
C LYS A 41 12.98 -9.42 -13.11
N SER A 42 12.25 -8.57 -13.83
CA SER A 42 12.41 -8.36 -15.27
C SER A 42 13.56 -7.41 -15.62
N GLY A 43 14.38 -7.00 -14.65
CA GLY A 43 15.48 -6.05 -14.82
C GLY A 43 15.02 -4.59 -14.86
N GLY A 44 13.75 -4.31 -14.57
CA GLY A 44 13.23 -2.96 -14.46
C GLY A 44 13.59 -2.29 -13.13
N GLU A 45 13.74 -0.98 -13.15
CA GLU A 45 14.08 -0.19 -11.96
C GLU A 45 12.83 0.51 -11.41
N LEU A 46 12.69 0.52 -10.09
CA LEU A 46 11.61 1.27 -9.42
C LEU A 46 12.16 2.59 -8.90
N TYR A 47 11.41 3.66 -9.15
CA TYR A 47 11.76 5.00 -8.71
C TYR A 47 10.67 5.60 -7.82
N LEU A 48 11.08 6.23 -6.73
CA LEU A 48 10.24 7.07 -5.88
C LEU A 48 10.82 8.47 -5.85
N LEU A 49 10.12 9.46 -6.43
CA LEU A 49 10.57 10.85 -6.48
C LEU A 49 12.02 11.00 -6.98
N ASN A 50 12.35 10.29 -8.07
CA ASN A 50 13.70 10.20 -8.67
C ASN A 50 14.76 9.43 -7.86
N PHE A 51 14.42 8.85 -6.71
CA PHE A 51 15.29 7.92 -6.00
C PHE A 51 15.10 6.49 -6.49
N HIS A 52 16.18 5.85 -6.91
CA HIS A 52 16.18 4.43 -7.23
C HIS A 52 15.96 3.60 -5.95
N LEU A 53 14.87 2.85 -5.94
CA LEU A 53 14.51 1.95 -4.85
C LEU A 53 15.20 0.60 -5.01
N LYS A 54 16.17 0.33 -4.13
CA LYS A 54 16.67 -1.04 -3.93
C LYS A 54 15.55 -1.96 -3.47
N LYS A 55 15.66 -3.24 -3.82
CA LYS A 55 14.66 -4.28 -3.47
C LYS A 55 14.37 -4.33 -1.98
N GLU A 56 15.40 -4.24 -1.14
CA GLU A 56 15.28 -4.27 0.32
C GLU A 56 14.45 -3.09 0.83
N VAL A 57 14.74 -1.89 0.33
CA VAL A 57 14.03 -0.65 0.70
C VAL A 57 12.57 -0.71 0.25
N PHE A 58 12.32 -1.17 -0.99
CA PHE A 58 10.98 -1.38 -1.50
C PHE A 58 10.17 -2.33 -0.61
N LEU A 59 10.73 -3.48 -0.23
CA LEU A 59 10.06 -4.46 0.63
C LEU A 59 9.78 -3.91 2.03
N ILE A 60 10.73 -3.17 2.62
CA ILE A 60 10.52 -2.51 3.92
C ILE A 60 9.35 -1.52 3.83
N LEU A 61 9.31 -0.68 2.79
CA LEU A 61 8.21 0.27 2.58
C LEU A 61 6.87 -0.47 2.45
N MET A 62 6.82 -1.52 1.63
CA MET A 62 5.59 -2.32 1.46
C MET A 62 5.15 -3.00 2.76
N ALA A 63 6.08 -3.50 3.57
CA ALA A 63 5.76 -4.10 4.87
C ALA A 63 5.16 -3.06 5.83
N LEU A 64 5.73 -1.85 5.90
CA LEU A 64 5.19 -0.76 6.72
C LEU A 64 3.77 -0.36 6.28
N PHE A 65 3.56 -0.21 4.97
CA PHE A 65 2.23 0.07 4.41
C PHE A 65 1.23 -1.05 4.70
N PHE A 66 1.66 -2.31 4.62
CA PHE A 66 0.81 -3.45 4.90
C PHE A 66 0.35 -3.45 6.36
N ILE A 67 1.28 -3.28 7.31
CA ILE A 67 0.97 -3.23 8.75
C ILE A 67 0.02 -2.06 9.07
N TYR A 68 0.26 -0.89 8.48
CA TYR A 68 -0.60 0.28 8.66
C TYR A 68 -2.04 0.00 8.19
N ASN A 69 -2.20 -0.50 6.96
CA ASN A 69 -3.51 -0.80 6.39
C ASN A 69 -4.22 -1.94 7.13
N LEU A 70 -3.48 -2.96 7.56
CA LEU A 70 -4.01 -4.06 8.37
C LEU A 70 -4.51 -3.55 9.73
N THR A 71 -3.74 -2.69 10.39
CA THR A 71 -4.14 -2.08 11.68
C THR A 71 -5.43 -1.29 11.52
N ILE A 72 -5.55 -0.50 10.45
CA ILE A 72 -6.78 0.25 10.16
C ILE A 72 -7.96 -0.69 9.89
N ALA A 73 -7.75 -1.77 9.14
CA ALA A 73 -8.79 -2.76 8.85
C ALA A 73 -9.32 -3.42 10.14
N ILE A 74 -8.43 -3.75 11.08
CA ILE A 74 -8.77 -4.39 12.36
C ILE A 74 -9.40 -3.38 13.33
N VAL A 75 -8.76 -2.24 13.57
CA VAL A 75 -9.23 -1.23 14.53
C VAL A 75 -10.51 -0.54 14.06
N GLY A 76 -10.70 -0.43 12.75
CA GLY A 76 -11.94 0.07 12.15
C GLY A 76 -13.20 -0.73 12.54
N VAL A 77 -13.04 -1.96 13.07
CA VAL A 77 -14.14 -2.77 13.61
C VAL A 77 -14.61 -2.26 14.99
N LYS A 78 -13.72 -1.69 15.81
CA LYS A 78 -14.03 -1.33 17.21
C LYS A 78 -14.86 -0.05 17.39
N LYS A 79 -15.07 0.74 16.34
CA LYS A 79 -15.72 2.07 16.44
C LYS A 79 -17.18 2.11 15.98
N GLN A 80 -17.80 0.97 15.67
CA GLN A 80 -19.21 0.86 15.26
C GLN A 80 -20.09 0.26 16.38
N GLY A 81 -19.90 0.73 17.61
CA GLY A 81 -20.70 0.32 18.76
C GLY A 81 -20.66 1.41 19.82
N ASP A 82 -21.32 2.53 19.53
CA ASP A 82 -21.92 3.40 20.54
C ASP A 82 -23.42 3.09 20.58
#